data_AF-A0A6C0U4R0-F1
#
_entry.id   AF-A0A6C0U4R0-F1
#
_cell.length_a   1.000
_cell.length_b   1.000
_cell.length_c   1.000
_cell.angle_alpha   90.00
_cell.angle_beta   90.00
_cell.angle_gamma   90.00
#
_symmetry.space_group_name_H-M   'P 1'
#
loop_
_entity.id
_entity.type
_entity.pdbx_description
1 polymer ?
#
loop_
_entity_poly.entity_id
_entity_poly.type
_entity_poly.pdbx_seq_one_letter_code
_entity_poly.pdbx_strand_id
1 'polypeptide(L)'
;MNTLRLIGRENPLFGTDIDNYASELSALVSKSRFLVIGGAGSIGQAVSAEIFKRSPKALHVVDISENNLVELVRDIRSTLGYIKGDFKTYALDCGSREFAALMRANNGYDYVFNLSALKHVRSEKDPFTLMRLIEVNILNTVATIHMAREGGARKYFCVSTDKAANPVNMMGASKRIMEMFLMHESLSLPISTARFANVAFSDGSLLHGFNQRFAKRQPISAPNDVRRYFVTPQESGELCLMSCLLGNNRDIFFPKLSEELHLTRFSDIAVRYLSYLGYEAVECDTEDEARRRADELVIKKQWPVYFFPSDTTGEKDFEEFYTGEEQLDLKRFHAVGVIKNDAAVDEEQLDYFMDEIHRMRTQPVWDKPELVKLFNDMLPDFDHKDTGKYLDERM
;
A
#
# COMPACT_ATOMS: atom_id res chain seq x y z
N MET A 1 -6.20 -0.44 -21.20
CA MET A 1 -7.34 -0.57 -20.27
C MET A 1 -7.50 0.73 -19.52
N ASN A 2 -8.66 1.40 -19.61
CA ASN A 2 -8.90 2.63 -18.86
C ASN A 2 -9.38 2.25 -17.45
N THR A 3 -8.45 2.26 -16.48
CA THR A 3 -8.72 1.86 -15.09
C THR A 3 -9.82 2.70 -14.45
N LEU A 4 -9.91 4.02 -14.76
CA LEU A 4 -10.94 4.90 -14.23
C LEU A 4 -12.34 4.38 -14.57
N ARG A 5 -12.59 4.02 -15.83
CA ARG A 5 -13.90 3.50 -16.25
C ARG A 5 -14.27 2.20 -15.55
N LEU A 6 -13.29 1.33 -15.30
CA LEU A 6 -13.54 0.07 -14.59
C LEU A 6 -13.99 0.29 -13.15
N ILE A 7 -13.40 1.28 -12.48
CA ILE A 7 -13.77 1.68 -11.12
C ILE A 7 -14.92 2.70 -11.10
N GLY A 8 -15.61 2.91 -12.23
CA GLY A 8 -16.83 3.72 -12.30
C GLY A 8 -16.59 5.22 -12.40
N ARG A 9 -15.37 5.68 -12.69
CA ARG A 9 -15.00 7.10 -12.78
C ARG A 9 -14.62 7.50 -14.20
N GLU A 10 -14.79 8.78 -14.51
CA GLU A 10 -14.34 9.37 -15.77
C GLU A 10 -13.11 10.27 -15.60
N ASN A 11 -12.97 10.91 -14.43
CA ASN A 11 -11.91 11.87 -14.15
C ASN A 11 -10.94 11.36 -13.06
N PRO A 12 -9.65 11.77 -13.12
CA PRO A 12 -8.69 11.58 -12.03
C PRO A 12 -9.03 12.46 -10.81
N LEU A 13 -8.76 11.97 -9.59
CA LEU A 13 -9.06 12.66 -8.34
C LEU A 13 -8.17 13.90 -8.12
N PHE A 14 -6.88 13.78 -8.41
CA PHE A 14 -5.88 14.75 -7.97
C PHE A 14 -5.43 15.73 -9.06
N GLY A 15 -6.07 15.73 -10.23
CA GLY A 15 -5.66 16.55 -11.37
C GLY A 15 -5.47 18.02 -11.01
N THR A 16 -6.47 18.63 -10.38
CA THR A 16 -6.42 20.03 -9.94
C THR A 16 -5.27 20.31 -8.98
N ASP A 17 -5.04 19.43 -7.99
CA ASP A 17 -3.95 19.62 -7.03
C ASP A 17 -2.57 19.43 -7.69
N ILE A 18 -2.42 18.41 -8.54
CA ILE A 18 -1.20 18.18 -9.29
C ILE A 18 -0.85 19.38 -10.18
N ASP A 19 -1.84 19.95 -10.88
CA ASP A 19 -1.64 21.11 -11.74
C ASP A 19 -1.24 22.36 -10.93
N ASN A 20 -1.92 22.61 -9.80
CA ASN A 20 -1.63 23.75 -8.92
C ASN A 20 -0.20 23.72 -8.36
N TYR A 21 0.34 22.52 -8.09
CA TYR A 21 1.68 22.33 -7.52
C TYR A 21 2.72 21.81 -8.53
N ALA A 22 2.39 21.74 -9.83
CA ALA A 22 3.24 21.10 -10.84
C ALA A 22 4.65 21.70 -10.92
N SER A 23 4.76 23.03 -10.87
CA SER A 23 6.03 23.76 -10.93
C SER A 23 6.88 23.52 -9.68
N GLU A 24 6.27 23.55 -8.50
CA GLU A 24 6.96 23.31 -7.23
C GLU A 24 7.45 21.86 -7.13
N LEU A 25 6.59 20.88 -7.44
CA LEU A 25 6.95 19.46 -7.48
C LEU A 25 8.10 19.20 -8.44
N SER A 26 8.06 19.78 -9.64
CA SER A 26 9.15 19.60 -10.63
C SER A 26 10.46 20.24 -10.18
N ALA A 27 10.41 21.41 -9.55
CA ALA A 27 11.58 22.08 -9.00
C ALA A 27 12.18 21.32 -7.80
N LEU A 28 11.34 20.73 -6.95
CA LEU A 28 11.76 19.88 -5.84
C LEU A 28 12.41 18.59 -6.34
N VAL A 29 11.76 17.89 -7.28
CA VAL A 29 12.29 16.63 -7.80
C VAL A 29 13.62 16.83 -8.54
N SER A 30 13.68 17.79 -9.46
CA SER A 30 14.87 17.98 -10.30
C SER A 30 16.14 18.37 -9.55
N LYS A 31 16.03 18.89 -8.32
CA LYS A 31 17.17 19.25 -7.48
C LYS A 31 17.55 18.20 -6.43
N SER A 32 16.83 17.09 -6.34
CA SER A 32 16.90 16.15 -5.21
C SER A 32 17.22 14.71 -5.58
N ARG A 33 17.71 13.98 -4.58
CA ARG A 33 18.08 12.55 -4.61
C ARG A 33 17.02 11.74 -3.88
N PHE A 34 16.51 10.69 -4.52
CA PHE A 34 15.40 9.88 -4.04
C PHE A 34 15.82 8.43 -3.82
N LEU A 35 15.35 7.83 -2.73
CA LEU A 35 15.34 6.38 -2.51
C LEU A 35 13.90 5.90 -2.40
N VAL A 36 13.52 4.88 -3.15
CA VAL A 36 12.21 4.21 -3.06
C VAL A 36 12.41 2.76 -2.66
N ILE A 37 12.11 2.44 -1.40
CA ILE A 37 12.11 1.09 -0.82
C ILE A 37 10.74 0.44 -1.05
N GLY A 38 10.70 -0.83 -1.45
CA GLY A 38 9.46 -1.47 -1.93
C GLY A 38 9.02 -0.93 -3.29
N GLY A 39 9.97 -0.43 -4.08
CA GLY A 39 9.68 0.32 -5.29
C GLY A 39 9.23 -0.53 -6.47
N ALA A 40 9.34 -1.85 -6.39
CA ALA A 40 8.80 -2.75 -7.41
C ALA A 40 7.36 -3.21 -7.12
N GLY A 41 6.80 -2.88 -5.96
CA GLY A 41 5.37 -3.03 -5.68
C GLY A 41 4.52 -2.00 -6.43
N SER A 42 3.21 -2.21 -6.55
CA SER A 42 2.34 -1.38 -7.41
C SER A 42 2.38 0.13 -7.11
N ILE A 43 2.35 0.51 -5.82
CA ILE A 43 2.49 1.93 -5.42
C ILE A 43 3.94 2.41 -5.62
N GLY A 44 4.90 1.51 -5.36
CA GLY A 44 6.33 1.72 -5.61
C GLY A 44 6.65 2.13 -7.04
N GLN A 45 6.10 1.40 -8.00
CA GLN A 45 6.27 1.68 -9.41
C GLN A 45 5.62 3.01 -9.78
N ALA A 46 4.40 3.27 -9.29
CA ALA A 46 3.69 4.52 -9.54
C ALA A 46 4.44 5.75 -9.01
N VAL A 47 4.92 5.73 -7.76
CA VAL A 47 5.71 6.86 -7.23
C VAL A 47 7.04 7.00 -7.95
N SER A 48 7.68 5.88 -8.33
CA SER A 48 8.95 5.91 -9.06
C SER A 48 8.77 6.56 -10.43
N ALA A 49 7.67 6.27 -11.13
CA ALA A 49 7.31 6.93 -12.39
C ALA A 49 7.01 8.43 -12.19
N GLU A 50 6.27 8.80 -11.14
CA GLU A 50 6.00 10.20 -10.81
C GLU A 50 7.28 10.98 -10.50
N ILE A 51 8.24 10.38 -9.81
CA ILE A 51 9.55 11.00 -9.58
C ILE A 51 10.33 11.07 -10.90
N PHE A 52 10.45 9.95 -11.63
CA PHE A 52 11.27 9.84 -12.84
C PHE A 52 10.87 10.86 -13.91
N LYS A 53 9.57 11.04 -14.17
CA LYS A 53 9.07 11.99 -15.20
C LYS A 53 9.41 13.46 -14.90
N ARG A 54 9.84 13.78 -13.67
CA ARG A 54 10.26 15.11 -13.22
C ARG A 54 11.79 15.27 -13.12
N SER A 55 12.55 14.37 -13.76
CA SER A 55 14.01 14.46 -13.97
C SER A 55 14.83 14.64 -12.69
N PRO A 56 14.79 13.71 -11.72
CA PRO A 56 15.52 13.80 -10.46
C PRO A 56 17.04 13.80 -10.65
N LYS A 57 17.80 14.30 -9.66
CA LYS A 57 19.27 14.14 -9.66
C LYS A 57 19.67 12.68 -9.51
N ALA A 58 18.95 11.96 -8.67
CA ALA A 58 19.10 10.52 -8.49
C ALA A 58 17.76 9.91 -8.10
N LEU A 59 17.46 8.73 -8.63
CA LEU A 59 16.36 7.88 -8.21
C LEU A 59 16.88 6.45 -8.07
N HIS A 60 17.03 6.00 -6.83
CA HIS A 60 17.37 4.62 -6.54
C HIS A 60 16.14 3.87 -6.07
N VAL A 61 15.92 2.69 -6.62
CA VAL A 61 14.76 1.84 -6.32
C VAL A 61 15.25 0.53 -5.72
N VAL A 62 14.71 0.16 -4.56
CA VAL A 62 15.07 -1.06 -3.83
C VAL A 62 13.82 -1.91 -3.66
N ASP A 63 13.92 -3.20 -3.99
CA ASP A 63 12.88 -4.19 -3.76
C ASP A 63 13.51 -5.59 -3.70
N ILE A 64 12.84 -6.56 -3.09
CA ILE A 64 13.29 -7.96 -3.12
C ILE A 64 12.96 -8.66 -4.45
N SER A 65 11.97 -8.16 -5.20
CA SER A 65 11.50 -8.76 -6.44
C SER A 65 12.32 -8.30 -7.65
N GLU A 66 13.32 -9.08 -8.05
CA GLU A 66 14.10 -8.78 -9.26
C GLU A 66 13.24 -8.71 -10.52
N ASN A 67 12.23 -9.58 -10.63
CA ASN A 67 11.35 -9.65 -11.79
C ASN A 67 10.51 -8.38 -11.93
N ASN A 68 9.94 -7.88 -10.82
CA ASN A 68 9.17 -6.65 -10.85
C ASN A 68 10.06 -5.42 -11.05
N LEU A 69 11.32 -5.44 -10.59
CA LEU A 69 12.28 -4.38 -10.88
C LEU A 69 12.62 -4.31 -12.37
N VAL A 70 12.76 -5.47 -13.04
CA VAL A 70 12.93 -5.53 -14.50
C VAL A 70 11.72 -4.94 -15.20
N GLU A 71 10.51 -5.29 -14.77
CA GLU A 71 9.28 -4.75 -15.34
C GLU A 71 9.17 -3.23 -15.15
N LEU A 72 9.45 -2.73 -13.95
CA LEU A 72 9.52 -1.29 -13.67
C LEU A 72 10.47 -0.55 -14.62
N VAL A 73 11.68 -1.08 -14.81
CA VAL A 73 12.68 -0.46 -15.70
C VAL A 73 12.21 -0.47 -17.15
N ARG A 74 11.56 -1.55 -17.60
CA ARG A 74 11.02 -1.65 -18.97
C ARG A 74 9.87 -0.68 -19.18
N ASP A 75 8.94 -0.58 -18.24
CA ASP A 75 7.81 0.34 -18.30
C ASP A 75 8.30 1.80 -18.34
N ILE A 76 9.17 2.20 -17.42
CA ILE A 76 9.76 3.54 -17.40
C ILE A 76 10.47 3.86 -18.72
N ARG A 77 11.30 2.96 -19.24
CA ARG A 77 12.05 3.23 -20.49
C ARG A 77 11.15 3.31 -21.72
N SER A 78 10.08 2.52 -21.75
CA SER A 78 9.15 2.49 -22.88
C SER A 78 8.19 3.69 -22.87
N THR A 79 7.86 4.19 -21.68
CA THR A 79 6.88 5.27 -21.48
C THR A 79 7.53 6.64 -21.35
N LEU A 80 8.65 6.75 -20.62
CA LEU A 80 9.29 8.02 -20.23
C LEU A 80 10.72 8.17 -20.78
N GLY A 81 11.34 7.09 -21.25
CA GLY A 81 12.67 7.11 -21.84
C GLY A 81 13.79 7.16 -20.79
N TYR A 82 14.71 8.13 -20.94
CA TYR A 82 15.94 8.23 -20.15
C TYR A 82 16.09 9.65 -19.58
N ILE A 83 16.68 9.73 -18.39
CA ILE A 83 17.04 10.99 -17.73
C ILE A 83 18.57 11.12 -17.63
N LYS A 84 19.05 12.35 -17.41
CA LYS A 84 20.47 12.62 -17.11
C LYS A 84 20.88 12.21 -15.69
N GLY A 85 19.93 12.15 -14.77
CA GLY A 85 20.15 11.80 -13.37
C GLY A 85 20.53 10.33 -13.17
N ASP A 86 21.02 10.02 -11.97
CA ASP A 86 21.43 8.66 -11.58
C ASP A 86 20.22 7.78 -11.27
N PHE A 87 19.78 6.97 -12.24
CA PHE A 87 18.69 6.00 -12.06
C PHE A 87 19.24 4.58 -11.91
N LYS A 88 19.01 3.95 -10.76
CA LYS A 88 19.48 2.59 -10.44
C LYS A 88 18.42 1.79 -9.70
N THR A 89 18.43 0.47 -9.90
CA THR A 89 17.58 -0.48 -9.20
C THR A 89 18.43 -1.51 -8.48
N TYR A 90 18.03 -1.92 -7.28
CA TYR A 90 18.74 -2.88 -6.44
C TYR A 90 17.77 -3.95 -5.91
N ALA A 91 18.06 -5.22 -6.20
CA ALA A 91 17.29 -6.35 -5.71
C ALA A 91 17.75 -6.73 -4.29
N LEU A 92 17.29 -6.00 -3.27
CA LEU A 92 17.76 -6.13 -1.88
C LEU A 92 16.58 -6.10 -0.89
N ASP A 93 16.74 -6.84 0.22
CA ASP A 93 15.86 -6.70 1.39
C ASP A 93 16.34 -5.50 2.23
N CYS A 94 15.43 -4.59 2.60
CA CYS A 94 15.77 -3.39 3.36
C CYS A 94 16.19 -3.66 4.82
N GLY A 95 15.91 -4.85 5.36
CA GLY A 95 16.42 -5.31 6.65
C GLY A 95 17.81 -5.97 6.57
N SER A 96 18.38 -6.13 5.38
CA SER A 96 19.63 -6.86 5.18
C SER A 96 20.90 -6.04 5.43
N ARG A 97 22.03 -6.74 5.68
CA ARG A 97 23.36 -6.10 5.76
C ARG A 97 23.79 -5.47 4.43
N GLU A 98 23.34 -6.04 3.32
CA GLU A 98 23.63 -5.57 1.96
C GLU A 98 22.98 -4.20 1.71
N PHE A 99 21.73 -4.03 2.15
CA PHE A 99 21.06 -2.74 2.12
C PHE A 99 21.77 -1.71 3.02
N ALA A 100 22.17 -2.10 4.24
CA ALA A 100 22.93 -1.21 5.12
C ALA A 100 24.28 -0.79 4.50
N ALA A 101 24.96 -1.69 3.77
CA ALA A 101 26.17 -1.37 3.02
C ALA A 101 25.90 -0.38 1.87
N LEU A 102 24.79 -0.55 1.14
CA LEU A 102 24.35 0.40 0.11
C LEU A 102 24.10 1.80 0.70
N MET A 103 23.40 1.88 1.83
CA MET A 103 23.12 3.16 2.51
C MET A 103 24.41 3.87 2.92
N ARG A 104 25.40 3.14 3.46
CA ARG A 104 26.71 3.71 3.85
C ARG A 104 27.60 4.11 2.68
N ALA A 105 27.50 3.43 1.55
CA ALA A 105 28.35 3.68 0.38
C ALA A 105 27.88 4.85 -0.50
N ASN A 106 26.63 5.29 -0.34
CA ASN A 106 26.05 6.34 -1.18
C ASN A 106 26.17 7.73 -0.55
N ASN A 107 26.04 8.79 -1.35
CA ASN A 107 26.10 10.20 -0.94
C ASN A 107 24.83 10.70 -0.22
N GLY A 108 24.11 9.82 0.47
CA GLY A 108 22.80 10.12 1.06
C GLY A 108 21.67 10.37 0.03
N TYR A 109 20.47 10.57 0.57
CA TYR A 109 19.24 10.87 -0.18
C TYR A 109 18.52 12.05 0.48
N ASP A 110 17.93 12.95 -0.31
CA ASP A 110 17.13 14.05 0.26
C ASP A 110 15.76 13.54 0.75
N TYR A 111 15.16 12.61 0.01
CA TYR A 111 13.85 12.04 0.28
C TYR A 111 13.90 10.51 0.21
N VAL A 112 13.39 9.85 1.25
CA VAL A 112 13.28 8.39 1.31
C VAL A 112 11.81 8.00 1.37
N PHE A 113 11.36 7.19 0.42
CA PHE A 113 10.03 6.60 0.38
C PHE A 113 10.15 5.14 0.78
N ASN A 114 9.39 4.71 1.79
CA ASN A 114 9.23 3.30 2.14
C ASN A 114 7.80 2.84 1.88
N LEU A 115 7.69 2.04 0.82
CA LEU A 115 6.47 1.44 0.29
C LEU A 115 6.47 -0.09 0.46
N SER A 116 7.46 -0.62 1.17
CA SER A 116 7.56 -2.06 1.46
C SER A 116 6.60 -2.43 2.60
N ALA A 117 5.92 -3.56 2.46
CA ALA A 117 5.02 -4.08 3.48
C ALA A 117 4.67 -5.56 3.23
N LEU A 118 4.36 -6.27 4.31
CA LEU A 118 3.43 -7.41 4.23
C LEU A 118 2.01 -6.87 4.45
N LYS A 119 1.20 -6.91 3.38
CA LYS A 119 -0.12 -6.23 3.33
C LYS A 119 -1.35 -7.14 3.39
N HIS A 120 -1.17 -8.46 3.25
CA HIS A 120 -2.30 -9.39 3.22
C HIS A 120 -2.68 -9.80 4.63
N VAL A 121 -3.97 -9.72 4.98
CA VAL A 121 -4.51 -10.13 6.30
C VAL A 121 -4.13 -11.56 6.64
N ARG A 122 -4.20 -12.48 5.67
CA ARG A 122 -3.78 -13.90 5.83
C ARG A 122 -2.33 -14.12 6.27
N SER A 123 -1.50 -13.09 6.28
CA SER A 123 -0.15 -13.16 6.87
C SER A 123 -0.19 -13.39 8.39
N GLU A 124 -1.34 -13.25 9.04
CA GLU A 124 -1.54 -13.54 10.46
C GLU A 124 -1.86 -15.01 10.78
N LYS A 125 -1.93 -15.88 9.75
CA LYS A 125 -2.32 -17.30 9.91
C LYS A 125 -1.37 -18.13 10.76
N ASP A 126 -0.08 -17.79 10.77
CA ASP A 126 0.97 -18.54 11.45
C ASP A 126 1.98 -17.58 12.14
N PRO A 127 2.62 -17.99 13.24
CA PRO A 127 3.51 -17.12 14.01
C PRO A 127 4.76 -16.67 13.24
N PHE A 128 5.17 -17.42 12.22
CA PHE A 128 6.40 -17.14 11.47
C PHE A 128 6.18 -16.01 10.46
N THR A 129 5.09 -16.10 9.70
CA THR A 129 4.67 -15.03 8.78
C THR A 129 4.23 -13.79 9.54
N LEU A 130 3.61 -13.95 10.71
CA LEU A 130 3.26 -12.83 11.58
C LEU A 130 4.51 -12.10 12.12
N MET A 131 5.54 -12.83 12.55
CA MET A 131 6.83 -12.22 12.93
C MET A 131 7.48 -11.51 11.75
N ARG A 132 7.45 -12.10 10.54
CA ARG A 132 7.96 -11.42 9.32
C ARG A 132 7.17 -10.16 9.01
N LEU A 133 5.86 -10.15 9.27
CA LEU A 133 5.02 -8.97 9.11
C LEU A 133 5.44 -7.85 10.08
N ILE A 134 5.75 -8.18 11.34
CA ILE A 134 6.32 -7.23 12.31
C ILE A 134 7.69 -6.72 11.86
N GLU A 135 8.57 -7.61 11.40
CA GLU A 135 9.90 -7.24 10.93
C GLU A 135 9.82 -6.25 9.75
N VAL A 136 9.03 -6.56 8.72
CA VAL A 136 8.93 -5.71 7.53
C VAL A 136 8.18 -4.41 7.81
N ASN A 137 7.04 -4.47 8.51
CA ASN A 137 6.19 -3.30 8.69
C ASN A 137 6.72 -2.36 9.78
N ILE A 138 7.35 -2.87 10.83
CA ILE A 138 7.76 -2.09 12.00
C ILE A 138 9.28 -1.99 12.07
N LEU A 139 10.00 -3.11 12.25
CA LEU A 139 11.45 -3.06 12.56
C LEU A 139 12.27 -2.47 11.41
N ASN A 140 12.01 -2.91 10.18
CA ASN A 140 12.68 -2.39 8.99
C ASN A 140 12.33 -0.92 8.76
N THR A 141 11.11 -0.49 9.09
CA THR A 141 10.70 0.92 9.01
C THR A 141 11.55 1.77 9.97
N VAL A 142 11.69 1.37 11.23
CA VAL A 142 12.52 2.08 12.23
C VAL A 142 13.99 2.11 11.78
N ALA A 143 14.55 0.95 11.39
CA ALA A 143 15.94 0.85 10.95
C ALA A 143 16.24 1.73 9.71
N THR A 144 15.33 1.77 8.74
CA THR A 144 15.50 2.58 7.53
C THR A 144 15.33 4.07 7.77
N ILE A 145 14.53 4.48 8.76
CA ILE A 145 14.47 5.87 9.22
C ILE A 145 15.79 6.30 9.85
N HIS A 146 16.38 5.48 10.73
CA HIS A 146 17.69 5.77 11.30
C HIS A 146 18.78 5.90 10.23
N MET A 147 18.83 4.96 9.28
CA MET A 147 19.77 5.03 8.15
C MET A 147 19.54 6.27 7.27
N ALA A 148 18.28 6.67 7.05
CA ALA A 148 17.96 7.89 6.30
C ALA A 148 18.42 9.14 7.05
N ARG A 149 18.20 9.21 8.36
CA ARG A 149 18.64 10.30 9.24
C ARG A 149 20.16 10.44 9.25
N GLU A 150 20.88 9.33 9.45
CA GLU A 150 22.35 9.29 9.40
C GLU A 150 22.90 9.74 8.04
N GLY A 151 22.20 9.40 6.96
CA GLY A 151 22.52 9.83 5.60
C GLY A 151 22.13 11.28 5.27
N GLY A 152 21.61 12.05 6.24
CA GLY A 152 21.24 13.45 6.08
C GLY A 152 19.94 13.68 5.29
N ALA A 153 19.01 12.72 5.32
CA ALA A 153 17.71 12.89 4.68
C ALA A 153 16.95 14.09 5.24
N ARG A 154 16.25 14.81 4.34
CA ARG A 154 15.40 15.94 4.72
C ARG A 154 14.04 15.47 5.21
N LYS A 155 13.55 14.38 4.64
CA LYS A 155 12.23 13.84 4.95
C LYS A 155 12.13 12.37 4.59
N TYR A 156 11.40 11.64 5.42
CA TYR A 156 11.04 10.26 5.20
C TYR A 156 9.53 10.16 4.97
N PHE A 157 9.13 9.32 4.02
CA PHE A 157 7.74 9.05 3.72
C PHE A 157 7.49 7.55 3.79
N CYS A 158 6.37 7.15 4.37
CA CYS A 158 5.90 5.77 4.25
C CYS A 158 4.38 5.70 4.18
N VAL A 159 3.89 4.53 3.74
CA VAL A 159 2.46 4.29 3.58
C VAL A 159 1.88 3.68 4.85
N SER A 160 0.89 4.37 5.41
CA SER A 160 -0.05 3.81 6.36
C SER A 160 -1.27 3.24 5.61
N THR A 161 -2.34 2.91 6.30
CA THR A 161 -3.54 2.33 5.70
C THR A 161 -4.76 2.86 6.43
N ASP A 162 -5.87 2.95 5.71
CA ASP A 162 -7.23 3.05 6.25
C ASP A 162 -7.48 2.06 7.40
N LYS A 163 -6.85 0.88 7.35
CA LYS A 163 -6.99 -0.18 8.37
C LYS A 163 -6.27 0.12 9.68
N ALA A 164 -5.48 1.20 9.75
CA ALA A 164 -4.90 1.70 10.99
C ALA A 164 -5.91 2.50 11.82
N ALA A 165 -6.95 3.07 11.18
CA ALA A 165 -8.09 3.64 11.89
C ALA A 165 -8.93 2.48 12.43
N ASN A 166 -8.87 2.23 13.74
CA ASN A 166 -9.56 1.13 14.45
C ASN A 166 -9.26 -0.26 13.87
N PRO A 167 -8.04 -0.81 14.09
CA PRO A 167 -7.65 -2.10 13.51
C PRO A 167 -8.52 -3.25 14.02
N VAL A 168 -8.88 -4.18 13.13
CA VAL A 168 -9.66 -5.40 13.45
C VAL A 168 -8.91 -6.71 13.14
N ASN A 169 -7.69 -6.59 12.61
CA ASN A 169 -6.78 -7.68 12.26
C ASN A 169 -5.33 -7.29 12.54
N MET A 170 -4.42 -8.27 12.60
CA MET A 170 -3.01 -8.06 12.97
C MET A 170 -2.27 -7.21 11.93
N MET A 171 -2.67 -7.27 10.65
CA MET A 171 -2.08 -6.43 9.62
C MET A 171 -2.36 -4.94 9.90
N GLY A 172 -3.61 -4.57 10.16
CA GLY A 172 -3.99 -3.20 10.55
C GLY A 172 -3.33 -2.78 11.85
N ALA A 173 -3.30 -3.65 12.86
CA ALA A 173 -2.65 -3.37 14.14
C ALA A 173 -1.14 -3.14 13.98
N SER A 174 -0.45 -3.91 13.13
CA SER A 174 0.98 -3.69 12.86
C SER A 174 1.26 -2.31 12.26
N LYS A 175 0.34 -1.80 11.42
CA LYS A 175 0.43 -0.48 10.82
C LYS A 175 0.12 0.61 11.83
N ARG A 176 -0.80 0.37 12.77
CA ARG A 176 -1.04 1.28 13.89
C ARG A 176 0.17 1.37 14.83
N ILE A 177 0.78 0.25 15.19
CA ILE A 177 2.02 0.23 15.98
C ILE A 177 3.16 0.91 15.21
N MET A 178 3.30 0.66 13.90
CA MET A 178 4.24 1.38 13.04
C MET A 178 4.00 2.90 13.10
N GLU A 179 2.75 3.40 13.06
CA GLU A 179 2.45 4.83 13.22
C GLU A 179 2.96 5.40 14.55
N MET A 180 2.88 4.64 15.66
CA MET A 180 3.41 5.07 16.96
C MET A 180 4.93 5.27 16.89
N PHE A 181 5.67 4.32 16.32
CA PHE A 181 7.11 4.47 16.08
C PHE A 181 7.43 5.66 15.17
N LEU A 182 6.65 5.88 14.10
CA LEU A 182 6.84 7.04 13.22
C LEU A 182 6.67 8.36 13.96
N MET A 183 5.71 8.46 14.89
CA MET A 183 5.52 9.69 15.67
C MET A 183 6.71 9.95 16.60
N HIS A 184 7.29 8.92 17.21
CA HIS A 184 8.53 9.06 17.98
C HIS A 184 9.71 9.49 17.08
N GLU A 185 9.95 8.78 15.98
CA GLU A 185 11.05 9.11 15.06
C GLU A 185 10.93 10.49 14.42
N SER A 186 9.69 11.00 14.29
CA SER A 186 9.39 12.33 13.73
C SER A 186 9.99 13.48 14.53
N LEU A 187 10.42 13.23 15.77
CA LEU A 187 11.14 14.19 16.60
C LEU A 187 12.53 14.51 16.03
N SER A 188 13.11 13.59 15.25
CA SER A 188 14.49 13.68 14.77
C SER A 188 14.62 13.79 13.24
N LEU A 189 13.62 13.31 12.50
CA LEU A 189 13.56 13.38 11.05
C LEU A 189 12.12 13.70 10.64
N PRO A 190 11.86 14.75 9.82
CA PRO A 190 10.52 15.01 9.34
C PRO A 190 9.93 13.77 8.64
N ILE A 191 8.72 13.38 9.04
CA ILE A 191 8.00 12.24 8.48
C ILE A 191 6.64 12.71 7.99
N SER A 192 6.19 12.20 6.85
CA SER A 192 4.77 12.26 6.48
C SER A 192 4.31 10.91 5.95
N THR A 193 3.01 10.69 5.96
CA THR A 193 2.44 9.43 5.46
C THR A 193 1.26 9.71 4.55
N ALA A 194 0.71 8.66 3.97
CA ALA A 194 -0.58 8.73 3.32
C ALA A 194 -1.42 7.49 3.64
N ARG A 195 -2.74 7.68 3.75
CA ARG A 195 -3.76 6.64 3.88
C ARG A 195 -4.52 6.57 2.56
N PHE A 196 -4.54 5.40 1.94
CA PHE A 196 -5.23 5.16 0.67
C PHE A 196 -6.33 4.14 0.87
N ALA A 197 -7.30 4.20 -0.03
CA ALA A 197 -8.23 3.11 -0.27
C ALA A 197 -7.55 1.97 -1.05
N ASN A 198 -8.36 1.07 -1.60
CA ASN A 198 -7.89 0.07 -2.53
C ASN A 198 -7.29 0.70 -3.80
N VAL A 199 -6.02 0.37 -4.08
CA VAL A 199 -5.41 0.69 -5.38
C VAL A 199 -5.84 -0.38 -6.39
N ALA A 200 -6.60 0.05 -7.40
CA ALA A 200 -7.17 -0.81 -8.41
C ALA A 200 -6.09 -1.60 -9.15
N PHE A 201 -6.29 -2.92 -9.29
CA PHE A 201 -5.36 -3.85 -9.92
C PHE A 201 -3.95 -3.92 -9.29
N SER A 202 -3.77 -3.44 -8.06
CA SER A 202 -2.51 -3.62 -7.33
C SER A 202 -2.20 -5.10 -7.10
N ASP A 203 -0.91 -5.46 -7.05
CA ASP A 203 -0.44 -6.84 -6.97
C ASP A 203 -1.06 -7.57 -5.78
N GLY A 204 -1.54 -8.79 -6.05
CA GLY A 204 -2.22 -9.63 -5.06
C GLY A 204 -3.62 -9.18 -4.66
N SER A 205 -4.15 -8.06 -5.17
CA SER A 205 -5.54 -7.67 -4.97
C SER A 205 -6.51 -8.59 -5.72
N LEU A 206 -7.79 -8.58 -5.34
CA LEU A 206 -8.83 -9.32 -6.06
C LEU A 206 -8.93 -8.90 -7.54
N LEU A 207 -8.82 -7.60 -7.82
CA LEU A 207 -8.80 -7.05 -9.19
C LEU A 207 -7.59 -7.54 -9.99
N HIS A 208 -6.40 -7.63 -9.37
CA HIS A 208 -5.26 -8.29 -10.00
C HIS A 208 -5.55 -9.77 -10.28
N GLY A 209 -6.26 -10.44 -9.36
CA GLY A 209 -6.80 -11.78 -9.55
C GLY A 209 -7.63 -11.92 -10.83
N PHE A 210 -8.45 -10.93 -11.20
CA PHE A 210 -9.23 -10.96 -12.43
C PHE A 210 -8.35 -11.09 -13.68
N ASN A 211 -7.23 -10.35 -13.75
CA ASN A 211 -6.24 -10.50 -14.83
C ASN A 211 -5.67 -11.92 -14.89
N GLN A 212 -5.37 -12.52 -13.74
CA GLN A 212 -4.82 -13.87 -13.67
C GLN A 212 -5.86 -14.93 -14.08
N ARG A 213 -7.12 -14.78 -13.66
CA ARG A 213 -8.21 -15.68 -14.06
C ARG A 213 -8.48 -15.58 -15.56
N PHE A 214 -8.54 -14.36 -16.08
CA PHE A 214 -8.73 -14.11 -17.50
C PHE A 214 -7.64 -14.75 -18.36
N ALA A 215 -6.36 -14.51 -18.01
CA ALA A 215 -5.23 -15.09 -18.72
C ALA A 215 -5.23 -16.64 -18.70
N LYS A 216 -5.74 -17.24 -17.63
CA LYS A 216 -5.81 -18.70 -17.44
C LYS A 216 -7.13 -19.33 -17.89
N ARG A 217 -8.06 -18.55 -18.46
CA ARG A 217 -9.43 -18.98 -18.80
C ARG A 217 -10.18 -19.62 -17.62
N GLN A 218 -9.99 -19.05 -16.44
CA GLN A 218 -10.64 -19.49 -15.20
C GLN A 218 -11.84 -18.58 -14.86
N PRO A 219 -12.82 -19.08 -14.09
CA PRO A 219 -13.92 -18.24 -13.60
C PRO A 219 -13.43 -17.04 -12.79
N ILE A 220 -14.25 -15.99 -12.76
CA ILE A 220 -14.02 -14.84 -11.89
C ILE A 220 -14.99 -14.94 -10.70
N SER A 221 -14.43 -14.96 -9.49
CA SER A 221 -15.20 -14.94 -8.25
C SER A 221 -15.02 -13.61 -7.53
N ALA A 222 -16.09 -13.04 -6.99
CA ALA A 222 -16.04 -11.77 -6.26
C ALA A 222 -17.20 -11.61 -5.27
N PRO A 223 -16.99 -10.92 -4.12
CA PRO A 223 -18.09 -10.57 -3.24
C PRO A 223 -19.03 -9.54 -3.91
N ASN A 224 -20.34 -9.65 -3.65
CA ASN A 224 -21.38 -8.80 -4.26
C ASN A 224 -22.01 -7.78 -3.29
N ASP A 225 -21.62 -7.82 -2.02
CA ASP A 225 -22.12 -6.99 -0.93
C ASP A 225 -21.07 -5.98 -0.45
N VAL A 226 -19.78 -6.36 -0.49
CA VAL A 226 -18.66 -5.50 -0.09
C VAL A 226 -18.47 -4.33 -1.04
N ARG A 227 -18.36 -3.12 -0.48
CA ARG A 227 -18.08 -1.89 -1.21
C ARG A 227 -16.76 -1.26 -0.75
N ARG A 228 -15.99 -0.76 -1.70
CA ARG A 228 -14.70 -0.08 -1.43
C ARG A 228 -14.54 1.17 -2.27
N TYR A 229 -13.70 2.08 -1.78
CA TYR A 229 -13.19 3.18 -2.58
C TYR A 229 -12.01 2.68 -3.42
N PHE A 230 -11.89 3.15 -4.66
CA PHE A 230 -10.79 2.76 -5.54
C PHE A 230 -10.07 3.97 -6.12
N VAL A 231 -8.74 3.90 -6.04
CA VAL A 231 -7.83 4.81 -6.74
C VAL A 231 -7.05 4.05 -7.81
N THR A 232 -6.63 4.75 -8.84
CA THR A 232 -5.73 4.22 -9.86
C THR A 232 -4.30 4.13 -9.33
N PRO A 233 -3.43 3.31 -9.95
CA PRO A 233 -2.01 3.31 -9.62
C PRO A 233 -1.38 4.71 -9.70
N GLN A 234 -1.66 5.48 -10.75
CA GLN A 234 -1.12 6.84 -10.90
C GLN A 234 -1.53 7.76 -9.73
N GLU A 235 -2.82 7.80 -9.38
CA GLU A 235 -3.31 8.59 -8.24
C GLU A 235 -2.63 8.17 -6.93
N SER A 236 -2.34 6.87 -6.75
CA SER A 236 -1.60 6.41 -5.56
C SER A 236 -0.16 6.96 -5.51
N GLY A 237 0.52 7.02 -6.66
CA GLY A 237 1.85 7.63 -6.79
C GLY A 237 1.83 9.14 -6.57
N GLU A 238 0.82 9.83 -7.10
CA GLU A 238 0.64 11.29 -6.98
C GLU A 238 0.44 11.71 -5.52
N LEU A 239 -0.46 11.03 -4.79
CA LEU A 239 -0.69 11.35 -3.37
C LEU A 239 0.53 11.00 -2.50
N CYS A 240 1.27 9.92 -2.80
CA CYS A 240 2.56 9.63 -2.13
C CYS A 240 3.56 10.77 -2.36
N LEU A 241 3.74 11.20 -3.61
CA LEU A 241 4.66 12.27 -3.97
C LEU A 241 4.27 13.59 -3.29
N MET A 242 2.99 13.94 -3.34
CA MET A 242 2.46 15.14 -2.69
C MET A 242 2.68 15.11 -1.18
N SER A 243 2.37 14.01 -0.50
CA SER A 243 2.62 13.90 0.94
C SER A 243 4.09 14.10 1.25
N CYS A 244 4.98 13.37 0.58
CA CYS A 244 6.41 13.47 0.84
C CYS A 244 6.95 14.88 0.57
N LEU A 245 6.60 15.51 -0.55
CA LEU A 245 7.21 16.78 -0.95
C LEU A 245 6.53 18.02 -0.36
N LEU A 246 5.21 17.96 -0.14
CA LEU A 246 4.42 19.11 0.30
C LEU A 246 3.92 18.96 1.75
N GLY A 247 3.85 17.74 2.29
CA GLY A 247 3.41 17.53 3.67
C GLY A 247 4.36 18.15 4.69
N ASN A 248 3.81 18.61 5.80
CA ASN A 248 4.61 18.99 6.97
C ASN A 248 4.98 17.73 7.77
N ASN A 249 5.81 17.91 8.79
CA ASN A 249 6.09 16.83 9.73
C ASN A 249 4.78 16.34 10.37
N ARG A 250 4.59 15.02 10.43
CA ARG A 250 3.41 14.30 10.95
C ARG A 250 2.12 14.47 10.16
N ASP A 251 2.17 15.05 8.96
CA ASP A 251 1.01 15.11 8.09
C ASP A 251 0.68 13.71 7.53
N ILE A 252 -0.60 13.34 7.59
CA ILE A 252 -1.14 12.14 6.94
C ILE A 252 -2.08 12.58 5.82
N PHE A 253 -1.70 12.28 4.58
CA PHE A 253 -2.49 12.67 3.41
C PHE A 253 -3.51 11.59 3.07
N PHE A 254 -4.73 11.98 2.68
CA PHE A 254 -5.77 11.05 2.25
C PHE A 254 -6.63 11.67 1.13
N PRO A 255 -7.23 10.87 0.25
CA PRO A 255 -8.19 11.39 -0.72
C PRO A 255 -9.45 11.87 -0.02
N LYS A 256 -9.90 13.10 -0.30
CA LYS A 256 -11.21 13.56 0.19
C LYS A 256 -12.30 12.69 -0.42
N LEU A 257 -13.31 12.40 0.40
CA LEU A 257 -14.56 11.84 -0.10
C LEU A 257 -15.23 12.89 -0.98
N SER A 258 -15.60 12.48 -2.20
CA SER A 258 -16.25 13.33 -3.20
C SER A 258 -17.27 12.49 -3.97
N GLU A 259 -18.11 13.13 -4.78
CA GLU A 259 -18.99 12.40 -5.72
C GLU A 259 -18.19 11.52 -6.69
N GLU A 260 -16.97 11.93 -7.03
CA GLU A 260 -16.08 11.14 -7.87
C GLU A 260 -15.60 9.88 -7.13
N LEU A 261 -15.23 10.00 -5.85
CA LEU A 261 -14.80 8.87 -5.03
C LEU A 261 -16.00 8.20 -4.35
N HIS A 262 -16.71 7.35 -5.10
CA HIS A 262 -17.85 6.60 -4.60
C HIS A 262 -17.51 5.12 -4.32
N LEU A 263 -18.30 4.54 -3.44
CA LEU A 263 -18.25 3.12 -3.08
C LEU A 263 -18.67 2.24 -4.26
N THR A 264 -17.78 1.34 -4.70
CA THR A 264 -18.02 0.39 -5.80
C THR A 264 -17.88 -1.05 -5.31
N ARG A 265 -18.71 -1.96 -5.80
CA ARG A 265 -18.63 -3.40 -5.50
C ARG A 265 -17.62 -4.10 -6.38
N PHE A 266 -17.02 -5.16 -5.87
CA PHE A 266 -16.09 -5.99 -6.66
C PHE A 266 -16.80 -6.67 -7.84
N SER A 267 -18.04 -7.15 -7.65
CA SER A 267 -18.87 -7.72 -8.73
C SER A 267 -19.12 -6.73 -9.87
N ASP A 268 -19.44 -5.47 -9.56
CA ASP A 268 -19.66 -4.42 -10.56
C ASP A 268 -18.40 -4.18 -11.40
N ILE A 269 -17.23 -4.17 -10.75
CA ILE A 269 -15.93 -4.03 -11.44
C ILE A 269 -15.67 -5.25 -12.33
N ALA A 270 -15.98 -6.48 -11.87
CA ALA A 270 -15.82 -7.69 -12.66
C ALA A 270 -16.67 -7.65 -13.94
N VAL A 271 -17.94 -7.22 -13.84
CA VAL A 271 -18.83 -7.05 -15.01
C VAL A 271 -18.27 -6.01 -15.98
N ARG A 272 -17.85 -4.83 -15.50
CA ARG A 272 -17.25 -3.79 -16.34
C ARG A 272 -15.93 -4.26 -16.99
N TYR A 273 -15.13 -5.01 -16.25
CA TYR A 273 -13.87 -5.59 -16.70
C TYR A 273 -14.07 -6.57 -17.86
N LEU A 274 -15.01 -7.51 -17.71
CA LEU A 274 -15.36 -8.47 -18.75
C LEU A 274 -15.96 -7.77 -19.98
N SER A 275 -16.87 -6.82 -19.76
CA SER A 275 -17.47 -6.01 -20.83
C SER A 275 -16.41 -5.25 -21.63
N TYR A 276 -15.42 -4.64 -20.95
CA TYR A 276 -14.28 -3.98 -21.60
C TYR A 276 -13.44 -4.94 -22.47
N LEU A 277 -13.34 -6.21 -22.07
CA LEU A 277 -12.65 -7.26 -22.82
C LEU A 277 -13.52 -7.92 -23.90
N GLY A 278 -14.77 -7.46 -24.06
CA GLY A 278 -15.72 -7.99 -25.04
C GLY A 278 -16.38 -9.30 -24.63
N TYR A 279 -16.55 -9.53 -23.32
CA TYR A 279 -17.26 -10.68 -22.76
C TYR A 279 -18.49 -10.26 -21.97
N GLU A 280 -19.54 -11.04 -22.07
CA GLU A 280 -20.72 -10.96 -21.19
C GLU A 280 -20.51 -11.81 -19.95
N ALA A 281 -20.76 -11.26 -18.76
CA ALA A 281 -20.69 -12.01 -17.51
C ALA A 281 -21.92 -12.92 -17.37
N VAL A 282 -21.70 -14.21 -17.08
CA VAL A 282 -22.75 -15.19 -16.83
C VAL A 282 -22.62 -15.70 -15.41
N GLU A 283 -23.55 -15.26 -14.55
CA GLU A 283 -23.57 -15.64 -13.14
C GLU A 283 -23.93 -17.12 -12.99
N CYS A 284 -23.13 -17.83 -12.21
CA CYS A 284 -23.29 -19.23 -11.86
C CYS A 284 -23.63 -19.33 -10.37
N ASP A 285 -24.41 -20.35 -9.99
CA ASP A 285 -24.87 -20.53 -8.61
C ASP A 285 -23.77 -21.02 -7.68
N THR A 286 -22.75 -21.69 -8.24
CA THR A 286 -21.63 -22.27 -7.48
C THR A 286 -20.31 -22.14 -8.22
N GLU A 287 -19.20 -22.17 -7.48
CA GLU A 287 -17.85 -22.19 -8.05
C GLU A 287 -17.63 -23.42 -8.96
N ASP A 288 -18.16 -24.57 -8.57
CA ASP A 288 -18.07 -25.81 -9.35
C ASP A 288 -18.83 -25.72 -10.68
N GLU A 289 -20.00 -25.09 -10.69
CA GLU A 289 -20.74 -24.81 -11.92
C GLU A 289 -19.94 -23.86 -12.83
N ALA A 290 -19.42 -22.77 -12.27
CA ALA A 290 -18.60 -21.81 -12.98
C ALA A 290 -17.39 -22.49 -13.63
N ARG A 291 -16.72 -23.40 -12.90
CA ARG A 291 -15.57 -24.17 -13.41
C ARG A 291 -15.96 -25.12 -14.54
N ARG A 292 -17.08 -25.85 -14.40
CA ARG A 292 -17.57 -26.78 -15.45
C ARG A 292 -17.97 -26.06 -16.73
N ARG A 293 -18.50 -24.84 -16.63
CA ARG A 293 -19.03 -24.06 -17.76
C ARG A 293 -17.98 -23.15 -18.42
N ALA A 294 -16.75 -23.08 -17.88
CA ALA A 294 -15.74 -22.13 -18.33
C ALA A 294 -15.38 -22.28 -19.83
N ASP A 295 -15.00 -23.48 -20.27
CA ASP A 295 -14.62 -23.70 -21.67
C ASP A 295 -15.78 -23.41 -22.64
N GLU A 296 -17.00 -23.82 -22.27
CA GLU A 296 -18.20 -23.61 -23.09
C GLU A 296 -18.53 -22.12 -23.25
N LEU A 297 -18.56 -21.37 -22.15
CA LEU A 297 -18.96 -19.96 -22.13
C LEU A 297 -17.91 -19.07 -22.79
N VAL A 298 -16.62 -19.32 -22.53
CA VAL A 298 -15.52 -18.51 -23.09
C VAL A 298 -15.54 -18.52 -24.62
N ILE A 299 -15.87 -19.65 -25.25
CA ILE A 299 -16.01 -19.76 -26.71
C ILE A 299 -17.16 -18.88 -27.23
N LYS A 300 -18.23 -18.74 -26.46
CA LYS A 300 -19.43 -17.95 -26.80
C LYS A 300 -19.29 -16.45 -26.50
N LYS A 301 -18.07 -15.96 -26.16
CA LYS A 301 -17.85 -14.60 -25.64
C LYS A 301 -18.65 -14.30 -24.37
N GLN A 302 -18.85 -15.34 -23.57
CA GLN A 302 -19.41 -15.27 -22.23
C GLN A 302 -18.34 -15.68 -21.22
N TRP A 303 -18.43 -15.23 -19.98
CA TRP A 303 -17.48 -15.59 -18.94
C TRP A 303 -18.20 -16.01 -17.67
N PRO A 304 -17.94 -17.22 -17.12
CA PRO A 304 -18.57 -17.63 -15.88
C PRO A 304 -18.08 -16.76 -14.72
N VAL A 305 -19.02 -16.22 -13.97
CA VAL A 305 -18.74 -15.50 -12.72
C VAL A 305 -19.46 -16.16 -11.57
N TYR A 306 -18.83 -16.16 -10.38
CA TYR A 306 -19.46 -16.59 -9.14
C TYR A 306 -19.43 -15.42 -8.14
N PHE A 307 -20.61 -14.87 -7.88
CA PHE A 307 -20.77 -13.72 -6.99
C PHE A 307 -21.40 -14.17 -5.67
N PHE A 308 -20.75 -13.83 -4.55
CA PHE A 308 -21.13 -14.36 -3.23
C PHE A 308 -21.26 -13.27 -2.16
N PRO A 309 -22.06 -13.49 -1.10
CA PRO A 309 -22.05 -12.62 0.07
C PRO A 309 -20.78 -12.87 0.92
N SER A 310 -20.23 -11.80 1.49
CA SER A 310 -19.03 -11.83 2.33
C SER A 310 -19.26 -12.47 3.70
N ASP A 311 -18.31 -13.28 4.18
CA ASP A 311 -18.27 -13.85 5.54
C ASP A 311 -16.83 -14.00 6.10
N THR A 312 -15.85 -13.33 5.49
CA THR A 312 -14.42 -13.57 5.72
C THR A 312 -13.87 -12.83 6.95
N THR A 313 -12.84 -13.41 7.58
CA THR A 313 -12.15 -12.81 8.74
C THR A 313 -11.69 -11.38 8.49
N GLY A 314 -11.94 -10.48 9.45
CA GLY A 314 -11.29 -9.18 9.53
C GLY A 314 -11.67 -8.18 8.43
N GLU A 315 -12.77 -8.43 7.71
CA GLU A 315 -13.29 -7.51 6.70
C GLU A 315 -14.24 -6.48 7.32
N LYS A 316 -13.97 -5.18 7.10
CA LYS A 316 -14.87 -4.09 7.51
C LYS A 316 -15.93 -3.86 6.44
N ASP A 317 -17.15 -3.55 6.86
CA ASP A 317 -18.24 -3.18 5.94
C ASP A 317 -17.94 -1.86 5.21
N PHE A 318 -17.22 -0.95 5.86
CA PHE A 318 -16.86 0.37 5.34
C PHE A 318 -15.43 0.78 5.77
N GLU A 319 -14.72 1.51 4.90
CA GLU A 319 -13.37 2.04 5.15
C GLU A 319 -13.45 3.52 5.57
N GLU A 320 -12.82 3.86 6.69
CA GLU A 320 -12.70 5.23 7.21
C GLU A 320 -11.25 5.73 7.04
N PHE A 321 -11.06 6.94 6.52
CA PHE A 321 -9.72 7.53 6.39
C PHE A 321 -9.23 8.21 7.66
N TYR A 322 -10.17 8.71 8.47
CA TYR A 322 -9.90 9.43 9.70
C TYR A 322 -10.96 9.11 10.77
N THR A 323 -10.59 9.28 12.05
CA THR A 323 -11.50 9.13 13.19
C THR A 323 -12.08 10.49 13.61
N GLY A 324 -13.12 10.48 14.45
CA GLY A 324 -13.77 11.71 14.93
C GLY A 324 -12.89 12.59 15.83
N GLU A 325 -11.78 12.07 16.33
CA GLU A 325 -10.86 12.77 17.26
C GLU A 325 -9.66 13.40 16.54
N GLU A 326 -9.43 13.05 15.27
CA GLU A 326 -8.29 13.53 14.49
C GLU A 326 -8.49 14.97 14.00
N GLN A 327 -7.44 15.80 14.09
CA GLN A 327 -7.47 17.17 13.58
C GLN A 327 -7.26 17.19 12.06
N LEU A 328 -8.14 17.87 11.33
CA LEU A 328 -8.14 17.86 9.86
C LEU A 328 -7.85 19.25 9.27
N ASP A 329 -6.99 19.28 8.26
CA ASP A 329 -6.85 20.37 7.30
C ASP A 329 -7.42 19.94 5.95
N LEU A 330 -8.63 20.42 5.68
CA LEU A 330 -9.37 20.19 4.44
C LEU A 330 -9.32 21.39 3.49
N LYS A 331 -8.57 22.44 3.82
CA LYS A 331 -8.53 23.69 3.04
C LYS A 331 -7.27 23.83 2.21
N ARG A 332 -6.18 23.19 2.61
CA ARG A 332 -4.87 23.31 1.94
C ARG A 332 -4.85 22.81 0.50
N PHE A 333 -5.55 21.71 0.21
CA PHE A 333 -5.64 21.12 -1.12
C PHE A 333 -7.10 20.98 -1.54
N HIS A 334 -7.36 20.88 -2.84
CA HIS A 334 -8.70 20.73 -3.39
C HIS A 334 -9.27 19.34 -3.11
N ALA A 335 -8.58 18.28 -3.55
CA ALA A 335 -9.02 16.89 -3.51
C ALA A 335 -8.30 16.06 -2.42
N VAL A 336 -7.28 16.62 -1.77
CA VAL A 336 -6.53 15.95 -0.70
C VAL A 336 -6.87 16.53 0.67
N GLY A 337 -7.19 15.66 1.62
CA GLY A 337 -7.30 15.98 3.04
C GLY A 337 -5.99 15.69 3.75
N VAL A 338 -5.70 16.45 4.81
CA VAL A 338 -4.53 16.25 5.65
C VAL A 338 -4.96 16.08 7.09
N ILE A 339 -4.58 14.96 7.71
CA ILE A 339 -4.69 14.78 9.16
C ILE A 339 -3.41 15.34 9.80
N LYS A 340 -3.60 16.14 10.85
CA LYS A 340 -2.53 16.66 11.70
C LYS A 340 -2.37 15.73 12.88
N ASN A 341 -1.26 15.00 12.92
CA ASN A 341 -0.96 14.11 14.02
C ASN A 341 0.03 14.75 15.01
N ASP A 342 -0.14 14.43 16.29
CA ASP A 342 0.72 14.93 17.35
C ASP A 342 1.88 13.97 17.65
N ALA A 343 2.90 14.48 18.35
CA ALA A 343 4.08 13.70 18.73
C ALA A 343 3.87 12.83 19.97
N ALA A 344 2.68 12.82 20.56
CA ALA A 344 2.45 12.21 21.85
C ALA A 344 2.56 10.68 21.72
N VAL A 345 3.68 10.14 22.21
CA VAL A 345 3.97 8.71 22.23
C VAL A 345 4.53 8.34 23.60
N ASP A 346 4.12 7.18 24.09
CA ASP A 346 4.69 6.57 25.28
C ASP A 346 5.97 5.83 24.91
N GLU A 347 7.13 6.40 25.25
CA GLU A 347 8.45 5.82 24.95
C GLU A 347 8.66 4.48 25.67
N GLU A 348 8.19 4.34 26.92
CA GLU A 348 8.31 3.08 27.67
C GLU A 348 7.53 1.95 26.99
N GLN A 349 6.38 2.28 26.41
CA GLN A 349 5.57 1.33 25.64
C GLN A 349 6.27 0.88 24.35
N LEU A 350 6.94 1.80 23.64
CA LEU A 350 7.73 1.45 22.44
C LEU A 350 8.95 0.58 22.79
N ASP A 351 9.65 0.93 23.86
CA ASP A 351 10.80 0.15 24.35
C ASP A 351 10.37 -1.26 24.76
N TYR A 352 9.24 -1.38 25.49
CA TYR A 352 8.64 -2.68 25.83
C TYR A 352 8.38 -3.53 24.59
N PHE A 353 7.80 -2.94 23.53
CA PHE A 353 7.56 -3.65 22.28
C PHE A 353 8.86 -4.17 21.65
N MET A 354 9.88 -3.32 21.59
CA MET A 354 11.16 -3.67 20.98
C MET A 354 11.87 -4.78 21.77
N ASP A 355 11.89 -4.68 23.10
CA ASP A 355 12.50 -5.65 23.99
C ASP A 355 11.80 -7.01 23.91
N GLU A 356 10.48 -7.03 23.88
CA GLU A 356 9.71 -8.26 23.81
C GLU A 356 9.88 -8.96 22.46
N ILE A 357 9.84 -8.21 21.35
CA ILE A 357 10.14 -8.76 20.03
C ILE A 357 11.58 -9.26 19.95
N HIS A 358 12.55 -8.53 20.53
CA HIS A 358 13.93 -9.00 20.58
C HIS A 358 14.06 -10.31 21.36
N ARG A 359 13.43 -10.39 22.55
CA ARG A 359 13.39 -11.60 23.36
C ARG A 359 12.83 -12.78 22.57
N MET A 360 11.66 -12.64 21.93
CA MET A 360 11.06 -13.68 21.11
C MET A 360 11.99 -14.14 19.98
N ARG A 361 12.66 -13.21 19.28
CA ARG A 361 13.58 -13.53 18.17
C ARG A 361 14.86 -14.25 18.60
N THR A 362 15.28 -14.10 19.87
CA THR A 362 16.43 -14.85 20.41
C THR A 362 16.07 -16.28 20.81
N GLN A 363 14.77 -16.58 20.94
CA GLN A 363 14.30 -17.93 21.23
C GLN A 363 14.27 -18.80 19.96
N PRO A 364 14.45 -20.13 20.10
CA PRO A 364 14.40 -21.02 18.94
C PRO A 364 13.00 -21.13 18.32
N VAL A 365 11.95 -20.85 19.09
CA VAL A 365 10.53 -20.90 18.68
C VAL A 365 9.76 -19.82 19.45
N TRP A 366 8.76 -19.23 18.80
CA TRP A 366 7.74 -18.36 19.41
C TRP A 366 6.34 -18.78 18.94
N ASP A 367 5.30 -18.36 19.64
CA ASP A 367 3.92 -18.70 19.30
C ASP A 367 3.07 -17.47 18.93
N LYS A 368 1.92 -17.72 18.29
CA LYS A 368 0.99 -16.66 17.87
C LYS A 368 0.34 -15.98 19.07
N PRO A 369 -0.11 -16.69 20.12
CA PRO A 369 -0.70 -16.05 21.31
C PRO A 369 0.19 -15.00 21.98
N GLU A 370 1.51 -15.22 22.06
CA GLU A 370 2.47 -14.26 22.63
C GLU A 370 2.50 -12.96 21.82
N LEU A 371 2.53 -13.06 20.49
CA LEU A 371 2.48 -11.91 19.57
C LEU A 371 1.15 -11.16 19.66
N VAL A 372 0.03 -11.88 19.73
CA VAL A 372 -1.30 -11.28 19.89
C VAL A 372 -1.42 -10.55 21.22
N LYS A 373 -0.91 -11.15 22.30
CA LYS A 373 -0.86 -10.49 23.61
C LYS A 373 -0.08 -9.18 23.54
N LEU A 374 1.12 -9.20 22.95
CA LEU A 374 1.92 -7.99 22.80
C LEU A 374 1.17 -6.91 22.00
N PHE A 375 0.44 -7.28 20.95
CA PHE A 375 -0.36 -6.33 20.18
C PHE A 375 -1.50 -5.71 21.01
N ASN A 376 -2.17 -6.49 21.86
CA ASN A 376 -3.19 -5.99 22.78
C ASN A 376 -2.59 -5.09 23.87
N ASP A 377 -1.39 -5.39 24.35
CA ASP A 377 -0.66 -4.54 25.30
C ASP A 377 -0.30 -3.18 24.65
N MET A 378 0.01 -3.17 23.34
CA MET A 378 0.25 -1.94 22.57
C MET A 378 -1.03 -1.16 22.27
N LEU A 379 -2.13 -1.86 22.02
CA LEU A 379 -3.40 -1.30 21.54
C LEU A 379 -4.56 -1.83 22.40
N PRO A 380 -4.87 -1.19 23.55
CA PRO A 380 -5.89 -1.69 24.48
C PRO A 380 -7.30 -1.85 23.87
N ASP A 381 -7.65 -1.03 22.88
CA ASP A 381 -8.94 -1.08 22.18
C ASP A 381 -8.94 -2.07 20.99
N PHE A 382 -7.87 -2.84 20.79
CA PHE A 382 -7.76 -3.83 19.72
C PHE A 382 -8.54 -5.11 20.08
N ASP A 383 -9.73 -5.26 19.52
CA ASP A 383 -10.52 -6.50 19.60
C ASP A 383 -10.27 -7.38 18.36
N HIS A 384 -9.25 -8.25 18.44
CA HIS A 384 -8.90 -9.15 17.35
C HIS A 384 -9.97 -10.24 17.13
N LYS A 385 -10.68 -10.16 16.00
CA LYS A 385 -11.72 -11.15 15.62
C LYS A 385 -11.19 -12.13 14.57
N ASP A 386 -10.67 -13.27 15.00
CA ASP A 386 -10.29 -14.39 14.13
C ASP A 386 -11.51 -15.30 13.88
N THR A 387 -12.08 -15.29 12.67
CA THR A 387 -13.20 -16.20 12.33
C THR A 387 -12.71 -17.52 11.71
N GLY A 388 -11.38 -17.69 11.56
CA GLY A 388 -10.77 -18.88 10.97
C GLY A 388 -11.04 -19.08 9.47
N LYS A 389 -11.69 -18.14 8.79
CA LYS A 389 -12.06 -18.23 7.37
C LYS A 389 -11.38 -17.14 6.54
N TYR A 390 -10.55 -17.53 5.58
CA TYR A 390 -9.81 -16.58 4.74
C TYR A 390 -10.38 -16.51 3.32
N LEU A 391 -10.23 -15.36 2.64
CA LEU A 391 -10.81 -15.13 1.30
C LEU A 391 -10.32 -16.12 0.24
N ASP A 392 -9.12 -16.69 0.39
CA ASP A 392 -8.58 -17.72 -0.50
C ASP A 392 -9.16 -19.11 -0.31
N GLU A 393 -9.90 -19.37 0.76
CA GLU A 393 -10.71 -20.59 0.90
C GLU A 393 -11.99 -20.54 0.05
N ARG A 394 -12.28 -19.40 -0.58
CA ARG A 394 -13.45 -19.15 -1.45
C ARG A 394 -13.11 -18.88 -2.92
N MET A 395 -11.85 -19.08 -3.35
CA MET A 395 -11.36 -18.69 -4.68
C MET A 395 -10.70 -19.81 -5.49
#